data_AF-A0A1T4XJ30-F1
#
_entry.id   AF-A0A1T4XJ30-F1
#
_cell.length_a   1.000
_cell.length_b   1.000
_cell.length_c   1.000
_cell.angle_alpha   90.00
_cell.angle_beta   90.00
_cell.angle_gamma   90.00
#
_symmetry.space_group_name_H-M   'P 1'
#
loop_
_entity.id
_entity.type
_entity.pdbx_description
1 polymer ?
#
loop_
_entity_poly.entity_id
_entity_poly.type
_entity_poly.pdbx_seq_one_letter_code
_entity_poly.pdbx_strand_id
1 'polypeptide(L)'
;MGYERIVKNANEIIQTFGTKDPFIISEKLGIPIIYREYGSAIKGYCIKIFDKLHIVINSNFNLKAQKIICAHELGHALLHTEFLHPIFTASFDEGGNSELEHEANIFALALLLDEKSLNIKISDMSNYLIMGIFNDNLKI
;
A
#
# COMPACT_ATOMS: atom_id res chain seq x y z
N MET A 1 21.65 -0.92 -2.79
CA MET A 1 21.12 -0.06 -1.69
C MET A 1 19.74 -0.59 -1.43
N GLY A 2 19.48 -1.10 -0.23
CA GLY A 2 18.28 -1.89 0.06
C GLY A 2 17.04 -1.02 0.29
N TYR A 3 15.92 -1.68 0.59
CA TYR A 3 14.64 -1.04 0.87
C TYR A 3 14.58 -0.41 2.28
N GLU A 4 15.72 -0.20 2.96
CA GLU A 4 15.75 0.35 4.32
C GLU A 4 15.15 1.76 4.39
N ARG A 5 15.33 2.56 3.34
CA ARG A 5 14.73 3.91 3.25
C ARG A 5 13.20 3.84 3.31
N ILE A 6 12.59 2.84 2.67
CA ILE A 6 11.13 2.69 2.62
C ILE A 6 10.59 2.30 3.98
N VAL A 7 11.26 1.34 4.64
CA VAL A 7 10.93 0.95 6.02
C VAL A 7 11.07 2.15 6.97
N LYS A 8 12.12 2.98 6.80
CA LYS A 8 12.28 4.21 7.58
C LYS A 8 11.14 5.19 7.33
N ASN A 9 10.76 5.44 6.08
CA ASN A 9 9.66 6.34 5.73
C ASN A 9 8.33 5.88 6.36
N ALA A 10 8.01 4.58 6.30
CA ALA A 10 6.81 4.04 6.95
C ALA A 10 6.82 4.29 8.47
N ASN A 11 7.96 4.10 9.13
CA ASN A 11 8.11 4.36 10.56
C ASN A 11 7.98 5.86 10.90
N GLU A 12 8.52 6.76 10.07
CA GLU A 12 8.37 8.21 10.24
C GLU A 12 6.90 8.65 10.10
N ILE A 13 6.16 8.06 9.16
CA ILE A 13 4.70 8.27 9.01
C ILE A 13 3.96 7.81 10.27
N ILE A 14 4.28 6.62 10.81
CA ILE A 14 3.68 6.12 12.06
C ILE A 14 3.95 7.08 13.22
N GLN A 15 5.19 7.54 13.36
CA GLN A 15 5.58 8.48 14.43
C GLN A 15 4.86 9.83 14.29
N THR A 16 4.75 10.33 13.06
CA THR A 16 4.11 11.62 12.76
C THR A 16 2.62 11.60 13.09
N PHE A 17 1.91 10.53 12.73
CA PHE A 17 0.46 10.46 12.87
C PHE A 17 -0.03 9.71 14.12
N GLY A 18 0.88 9.02 14.83
CA GLY A 18 0.61 8.27 16.05
C GLY A 18 -0.22 6.99 15.82
N THR A 19 -0.26 6.48 14.59
CA THR A 19 -1.10 5.34 14.21
C THR A 19 -0.48 4.54 13.07
N LYS A 20 -0.82 3.25 12.99
CA LYS A 20 -0.52 2.36 11.85
C LYS A 20 -1.73 2.19 10.92
N ASP A 21 -2.85 2.86 11.22
CA ASP A 21 -4.06 2.72 10.43
C ASP A 21 -3.95 3.55 9.12
N PRO A 22 -3.89 2.90 7.94
CA PRO A 22 -3.70 3.61 6.68
C PRO A 22 -4.91 4.48 6.33
N PHE A 23 -6.12 4.15 6.81
CA PHE A 23 -7.30 5.00 6.58
C PHE A 23 -7.16 6.34 7.30
N ILE A 24 -6.74 6.30 8.58
CA ILE A 24 -6.51 7.51 9.38
C ILE A 24 -5.35 8.33 8.80
N ILE A 25 -4.27 7.65 8.37
CA ILE A 25 -3.12 8.33 7.78
C ILE A 25 -3.52 9.02 6.47
N SER A 26 -4.25 8.32 5.59
CA SER A 26 -4.75 8.88 4.33
C SER A 26 -5.61 10.12 4.56
N GLU A 27 -6.52 10.06 5.53
CA GLU A 27 -7.36 11.20 5.94
C GLU A 27 -6.51 12.39 6.41
N LYS A 28 -5.54 12.16 7.31
CA LYS A 28 -4.68 13.23 7.84
C LYS A 28 -3.76 13.84 6.78
N LEU A 29 -3.40 13.08 5.75
CA LEU A 29 -2.64 13.55 4.59
C LEU A 29 -3.50 14.32 3.57
N GLY A 30 -4.82 14.35 3.75
CA GLY A 30 -5.74 14.95 2.78
C GLY A 30 -5.87 14.13 1.50
N ILE A 31 -5.61 12.82 1.57
CA ILE A 31 -5.76 11.86 0.47
C ILE A 31 -7.11 11.15 0.66
N PRO A 32 -8.19 11.57 -0.02
CA PRO A 32 -9.49 10.93 0.10
C PRO A 32 -9.48 9.48 -0.39
N ILE A 33 -10.22 8.63 0.33
CA ILE A 33 -10.47 7.24 -0.03
C ILE A 33 -11.86 7.12 -0.66
N ILE A 34 -11.93 6.52 -1.83
CA ILE A 34 -13.17 6.27 -2.58
C ILE A 34 -13.42 4.76 -2.60
N TYR A 35 -14.55 4.35 -2.04
CA TYR A 35 -14.99 2.95 -2.10
C TYR A 35 -15.85 2.74 -3.35
N ARG A 36 -15.55 1.68 -4.11
CA ARG A 36 -16.31 1.31 -5.31
C ARG A 36 -16.40 -0.20 -5.43
N GLU A 37 -17.51 -0.70 -5.96
CA GLU A 37 -17.66 -2.12 -6.26
C GLU A 37 -16.98 -2.44 -7.60
N TYR A 38 -16.04 -3.38 -7.59
CA TYR A 38 -15.42 -3.95 -8.79
C TYR A 38 -15.42 -5.47 -8.74
N GLY A 39 -15.18 -6.12 -9.88
CA GLY A 39 -14.81 -7.53 -9.89
C GLY A 39 -13.53 -7.79 -9.09
N SER A 40 -13.28 -9.04 -8.70
CA SER A 40 -12.15 -9.42 -7.84
C SER A 40 -10.77 -9.11 -8.41
N ALA A 41 -10.66 -8.91 -9.73
CA ALA A 41 -9.42 -8.54 -10.40
C ALA A 41 -8.91 -7.14 -10.00
N ILE A 42 -9.78 -6.21 -9.61
CA ILE A 42 -9.39 -4.86 -9.19
C ILE A 42 -9.56 -4.79 -7.67
N LYS A 43 -8.44 -4.71 -6.95
CA LYS A 43 -8.43 -4.60 -5.47
C LYS A 43 -8.46 -3.15 -5.01
N GLY A 44 -7.63 -2.33 -5.62
CA GLY A 44 -7.49 -0.90 -5.37
C GLY A 44 -6.57 -0.29 -6.40
N TYR A 45 -6.49 1.04 -6.37
CA TYR A 45 -5.54 1.80 -7.18
C TYR A 45 -5.43 3.25 -6.67
N CYS A 46 -4.26 3.87 -6.81
CA CYS A 46 -4.05 5.28 -6.56
C CYS A 46 -4.16 6.10 -7.85
N ILE A 47 -4.77 7.29 -7.79
CA ILE A 47 -4.89 8.22 -8.93
C ILE A 47 -4.63 9.66 -8.53
N LYS A 48 -4.18 10.45 -9.50
CA LYS A 48 -4.03 11.90 -9.36
C LYS A 48 -5.04 12.62 -10.25
N ILE A 49 -5.97 13.36 -9.64
CA ILE A 49 -7.00 14.15 -10.33
C ILE A 49 -6.81 15.62 -9.93
N PHE A 50 -6.60 16.52 -10.90
CA PHE A 50 -6.39 17.96 -10.66
C PHE A 50 -5.36 18.23 -9.54
N ASP A 51 -4.20 17.59 -9.64
CA ASP A 51 -3.12 17.64 -8.65
C ASP A 51 -3.43 17.12 -7.24
N LYS A 52 -4.58 16.44 -7.07
CA LYS A 52 -4.97 15.81 -5.80
C LYS A 52 -4.92 14.29 -5.93
N LEU A 53 -4.22 13.66 -4.99
CA LEU A 53 -4.15 12.20 -4.88
C LEU A 53 -5.45 11.66 -4.29
N HIS A 54 -5.90 10.52 -4.80
CA HIS A 54 -7.04 9.77 -4.30
C HIS A 54 -6.67 8.29 -4.26
N ILE A 55 -7.15 7.59 -3.24
CA ILE A 55 -7.05 6.13 -3.15
C ILE A 55 -8.42 5.55 -3.47
N VAL A 56 -8.48 4.59 -4.39
CA VAL A 56 -9.70 3.84 -4.67
C VAL A 56 -9.55 2.43 -4.12
N ILE A 57 -10.57 1.96 -3.38
CA ILE A 57 -10.59 0.62 -2.77
C ILE A 57 -11.84 -0.12 -3.22
N ASN A 58 -11.67 -1.39 -3.60
CA ASN A 58 -12.80 -2.24 -3.92
C ASN A 58 -13.56 -2.63 -2.64
N SER A 59 -14.81 -2.18 -2.53
CA SER A 59 -15.67 -2.41 -1.36
C SER A 59 -16.10 -3.87 -1.18
N ASN A 60 -15.90 -4.72 -2.19
CA ASN A 60 -16.23 -6.15 -2.11
C ASN A 60 -15.27 -6.95 -1.21
N PHE A 61 -14.12 -6.39 -0.84
CA PHE A 61 -13.19 -7.00 0.10
C PHE A 61 -13.58 -6.71 1.56
N ASN A 62 -13.27 -7.62 2.47
CA ASN A 62 -13.47 -7.40 3.91
C ASN A 62 -12.54 -6.30 4.46
N LEU A 63 -12.85 -5.76 5.64
CA LEU A 63 -12.10 -4.63 6.24
C LEU A 63 -10.60 -4.89 6.39
N LYS A 64 -10.20 -6.14 6.71
CA LYS A 64 -8.79 -6.52 6.85
C LYS A 64 -8.06 -6.41 5.50
N ALA A 65 -8.68 -6.91 4.44
CA ALA A 65 -8.16 -6.82 3.09
C ALA A 65 -8.13 -5.37 2.59
N GLN A 66 -9.20 -4.60 2.81
CA GLN A 66 -9.23 -3.18 2.49
C GLN A 66 -8.12 -2.40 3.19
N LYS A 67 -7.75 -2.76 4.43
CA LYS A 67 -6.64 -2.13 5.16
C LYS A 67 -5.29 -2.42 4.51
N ILE A 68 -5.06 -3.65 4.04
CA ILE A 68 -3.84 -4.01 3.30
C ILE A 68 -3.76 -3.25 1.99
N ILE A 69 -4.86 -3.25 1.23
CA ILE A 69 -4.98 -2.53 -0.05
C ILE A 69 -4.70 -1.03 0.19
N CYS A 70 -5.34 -0.42 1.18
CA CYS A 70 -5.13 0.99 1.50
C CYS A 70 -3.67 1.31 1.85
N ALA A 71 -2.99 0.44 2.61
CA ALA A 71 -1.59 0.64 2.96
C ALA A 71 -0.67 0.57 1.73
N HIS A 72 -0.96 -0.34 0.80
CA HIS A 72 -0.24 -0.46 -0.47
C HIS A 72 -0.46 0.76 -1.37
N GLU A 73 -1.72 1.17 -1.58
CA GLU A 73 -2.02 2.35 -2.40
C GLU A 73 -1.46 3.64 -1.79
N LEU A 74 -1.40 3.72 -0.46
CA LEU A 74 -0.72 4.81 0.25
C LEU A 74 0.79 4.80 -0.02
N GLY A 75 1.40 3.62 -0.14
CA GLY A 75 2.78 3.48 -0.60
C GLY A 75 2.98 4.12 -1.97
N HIS A 76 2.13 3.82 -2.95
CA HIS A 76 2.16 4.49 -4.25
C HIS A 76 1.96 5.99 -4.15
N ALA A 77 0.99 6.43 -3.34
CA ALA A 77 0.68 7.85 -3.16
C ALA A 77 1.84 8.65 -2.53
N LEU A 78 2.73 8.01 -1.77
CA LEU A 78 3.83 8.69 -1.09
C LEU A 78 5.18 8.51 -1.79
N LEU A 79 5.39 7.40 -2.48
CA LEU A 79 6.68 7.05 -3.09
C LEU A 79 6.71 7.31 -4.59
N HIS A 80 5.58 7.21 -5.28
CA HIS A 80 5.54 7.06 -6.75
C HIS A 80 4.67 8.12 -7.43
N THR A 81 4.52 9.31 -6.83
CA THR A 81 3.59 10.35 -7.30
C THR A 81 3.82 10.80 -8.74
N GLU A 82 5.07 10.80 -9.20
CA GLU A 82 5.45 11.16 -10.57
C GLU A 82 4.98 10.15 -11.62
N PHE A 83 4.64 8.92 -11.22
CA PHE A 83 4.15 7.87 -12.10
C PHE A 83 2.61 7.78 -12.13
N LEU A 84 1.93 8.52 -11.25
CA LEU A 84 0.46 8.60 -11.18
C LEU A 84 -0.08 9.55 -12.25
N HIS A 85 -0.07 9.12 -13.51
CA HIS A 85 -0.70 9.85 -14.61
C HIS A 85 -2.22 9.62 -14.68
N PRO A 86 -3.02 10.56 -15.22
CA PRO A 86 -4.48 10.45 -15.32
C PRO A 86 -5.02 9.23 -16.10
N ILE A 87 -4.14 8.48 -16.77
CA ILE A 87 -4.45 7.35 -17.65
C ILE A 87 -3.78 6.05 -17.18
N PHE A 88 -2.85 6.11 -16.22
CA PHE A 88 -2.17 4.92 -15.70
C PHE A 88 -2.79 4.54 -14.36
N THR A 89 -3.82 3.71 -14.42
CA THR A 89 -4.28 2.95 -13.27
C THR A 89 -3.14 2.03 -12.86
N ALA A 90 -2.49 2.31 -11.74
CA ALA A 90 -1.73 1.30 -11.02
C ALA A 90 -2.73 0.25 -10.53
N SER A 91 -3.17 -0.61 -11.44
CA SER A 91 -3.94 -1.78 -11.09
C SER A 91 -2.97 -2.69 -10.36
N PHE A 92 -3.31 -2.99 -9.11
CA PHE A 92 -2.75 -4.05 -8.27
C PHE A 92 -2.77 -5.39 -9.04
N ASP A 93 -1.82 -5.56 -9.96
CA ASP A 93 -1.77 -6.70 -10.86
C ASP A 93 -0.93 -7.78 -10.17
N GLU A 94 -1.53 -8.92 -9.89
CA GLU A 94 -0.92 -10.03 -9.15
C GLU A 94 0.33 -10.61 -9.86
N GLY A 95 0.67 -10.13 -11.05
CA GLY A 95 1.89 -10.45 -11.83
C GLY A 95 2.93 -9.33 -11.95
N GLY A 96 2.73 -8.17 -11.32
CA GLY A 96 3.62 -7.02 -11.43
C GLY A 96 4.93 -7.19 -10.67
N ASN A 97 5.92 -7.87 -11.25
CA ASN A 97 7.32 -7.88 -10.75
C ASN A 97 8.04 -6.54 -10.98
N SER A 98 7.34 -5.41 -10.84
CA SER A 98 7.97 -4.09 -10.97
C SER A 98 8.59 -3.69 -9.63
N GLU A 99 9.67 -2.92 -9.68
CA GLU A 99 10.30 -2.36 -8.49
C GLU A 99 9.30 -1.51 -7.70
N LEU A 100 8.44 -0.74 -8.36
CA LEU A 100 7.41 0.10 -7.74
C LEU A 100 6.40 -0.72 -6.92
N GLU A 101 5.94 -1.87 -7.44
CA GLU A 101 5.03 -2.77 -6.71
C GLU A 101 5.73 -3.37 -5.48
N HIS A 102 7.01 -3.74 -5.61
CA HIS A 102 7.79 -4.26 -4.49
C HIS A 102 8.00 -3.18 -3.42
N GLU A 103 8.32 -1.95 -3.82
CA GLU A 103 8.46 -0.81 -2.92
C GLU A 103 7.15 -0.49 -2.17
N ALA A 104 6.01 -0.50 -2.86
CA ALA A 104 4.70 -0.31 -2.24
C ALA A 104 4.33 -1.46 -1.28
N ASN A 105 4.67 -2.71 -1.63
CA ASN A 105 4.49 -3.87 -0.76
C ASN A 105 5.36 -3.81 0.49
N ILE A 106 6.62 -3.39 0.36
CA ILE A 106 7.52 -3.15 1.50
C ILE A 106 6.94 -2.07 2.42
N PHE A 107 6.49 -0.95 1.84
CA PHE A 107 5.87 0.13 2.60
C PHE A 107 4.65 -0.35 3.38
N ALA A 108 3.73 -1.05 2.72
CA ALA A 108 2.53 -1.58 3.35
C ALA A 108 2.85 -2.56 4.48
N LEU A 109 3.83 -3.44 4.28
CA LEU A 109 4.26 -4.40 5.31
C LEU A 109 4.88 -3.68 6.51
N ALA A 110 5.77 -2.73 6.26
CA ALA A 110 6.41 -1.92 7.31
C ALA A 110 5.41 -1.05 8.08
N LEU A 111 4.37 -0.56 7.41
CA LEU A 111 3.31 0.22 8.05
C LEU A 111 2.45 -0.64 8.98
N LEU A 112 2.06 -1.84 8.51
CA LEU A 112 1.07 -2.67 9.19
C LEU A 112 1.67 -3.62 10.23
N LEU A 113 2.85 -4.16 9.99
CA LEU A 113 3.51 -5.12 10.89
C LEU A 113 4.55 -4.45 11.78
N ASP A 114 4.92 -5.12 12.85
CA ASP A 114 6.09 -4.76 13.64
C ASP A 114 7.23 -5.69 13.22
N GLU A 115 8.31 -5.13 12.68
CA GLU A 115 9.48 -5.90 12.22
C GLU A 115 10.06 -6.78 13.33
N LYS A 116 9.92 -6.37 14.60
CA LYS A 116 10.39 -7.16 15.77
C LYS A 116 9.74 -8.54 15.88
N SER A 117 8.62 -8.76 15.21
CA SER A 117 7.92 -10.04 15.15
C SER A 117 8.43 -10.98 14.05
N LEU A 118 9.41 -10.55 13.24
CA LEU A 118 9.89 -11.25 12.06
C LEU A 118 11.34 -11.70 12.23
N ASN A 119 11.67 -12.87 11.66
CA ASN A 119 13.04 -13.40 11.64
C ASN A 119 13.90 -12.81 10.52
N ILE A 120 13.28 -12.05 9.61
CA ILE A 120 13.91 -11.43 8.44
C ILE A 120 13.52 -9.96 8.48
N LYS A 121 14.49 -9.05 8.22
CA LYS A 121 14.20 -7.62 8.10
C LYS A 121 13.24 -7.39 6.95
N ILE A 122 12.28 -6.48 7.13
CA ILE A 122 11.30 -6.19 6.07
C ILE A 122 12.02 -5.69 4.81
N SER A 123 13.09 -4.90 4.97
CA SER A 123 13.91 -4.39 3.86
C SER A 123 14.58 -5.45 3.00
N ASP A 124 14.71 -6.68 3.51
CA ASP A 124 15.43 -7.77 2.84
C ASP A 124 14.43 -8.81 2.26
N MET A 125 13.12 -8.60 2.44
CA MET A 125 12.10 -9.53 1.96
C MET A 125 11.88 -9.41 0.46
N SER A 126 11.83 -10.56 -0.21
CA SER A 126 11.43 -10.62 -1.62
C SER A 126 9.95 -10.33 -1.79
N ASN A 127 9.57 -9.77 -2.95
CA ASN A 127 8.17 -9.49 -3.26
C ASN A 127 7.27 -10.73 -3.10
N TYR A 128 7.79 -11.90 -3.53
CA TYR A 128 7.10 -13.18 -3.37
C TYR A 128 6.73 -13.49 -1.91
N LEU A 129 7.66 -13.26 -0.97
CA LEU A 129 7.41 -13.53 0.45
C LEU A 129 6.35 -12.59 1.03
N ILE A 130 6.42 -11.30 0.67
CA ILE A 130 5.47 -10.29 1.14
C ILE A 130 4.07 -10.59 0.61
N MET A 131 3.96 -10.92 -0.68
CA MET A 131 2.69 -11.32 -1.29
C MET A 131 2.13 -12.60 -0.67
N GLY A 132 2.98 -13.56 -0.27
CA GLY A 132 2.56 -14.70 0.53
C GLY A 132 1.89 -14.29 1.84
N ILE A 133 2.52 -13.37 2.59
CA ILE A 133 1.97 -12.82 3.83
C ILE A 133 0.64 -12.10 3.57
N PHE A 134 0.55 -11.27 2.53
CA PHE A 134 -0.70 -10.59 2.20
C PHE A 134 -1.77 -11.58 1.79
N ASN A 135 -1.50 -12.54 0.92
CA ASN A 135 -2.49 -13.50 0.45
C ASN A 135 -3.07 -14.36 1.58
N ASP A 136 -2.28 -14.77 2.56
CA ASP A 136 -2.79 -15.46 3.74
C ASP A 136 -3.74 -14.60 4.58
N ASN A 137 -3.57 -13.28 4.53
CA ASN A 137 -4.41 -12.30 5.22
C ASN A 137 -5.56 -11.75 4.36
N LEU A 138 -5.49 -11.88 3.04
CA LEU A 138 -6.47 -11.48 2.04
C LEU A 138 -7.48 -12.60 1.72
N LYS A 139 -7.35 -13.80 2.31
CA LYS A 139 -8.33 -14.89 2.11
C LYS A 139 -9.74 -14.39 2.47
N ILE A 140 -10.59 -14.40 1.45
CA ILE A 140 -12.04 -14.23 1.52
C ILE A 140 -12.63 -15.48 2.17
#